data_AF-A0A836VE50-F1
#
_entry.id   AF-A0A836VE50-F1
#
_cell.length_a   1.000
_cell.length_b   1.000
_cell.length_c   1.000
_cell.angle_alpha   90.00
_cell.angle_beta   90.00
_cell.angle_gamma   90.00
#
_symmetry.space_group_name_H-M   'P 1'
#
loop_
_entity.id
_entity.type
_entity.pdbx_description
1 polymer ?
#
loop_
_entity_poly.entity_id
_entity_poly.type
_entity_poly.pdbx_seq_one_letter_code
_entity_poly.pdbx_strand_id
1 'polypeptide(L)'
;MPKGKSGNEKPKKSAPKKAVEKTEKMEAASSAEQKVDPPKSSAKAKSEPGCDREQLDAQKLVAAGGEITYESDEYIELEDSRVFKMLQGMQLSPEEAREAAVRQRNLLIESWNTRDELYRELFGEPHHVTPGPYAPPPVLKLEDVILPEEEKERGETGDPGNPNLDEQHLNILVYAPDPTRPYWTYVTAGLSSPWLQDAPAEVTGFGCEIMIKAKEDMPWAPQILRTLAFYILNHAGTLSPGVRIDLNGPIIPGSNSKLSNIFIWYPDDAPDCWYYLPSGGFGLFIAIGITPDERQFAESIEEYGTWCIQQVLRQMGHDQVTDPYRGTVMEQEGIGLALLKTKSFADNFRENVAYGSESFES
;
A
#
# COMPACT_ATOMS: atom_id res chain seq x y z
N MET A 1 -41.53 -41.98 49.46
CA MET A 1 -41.92 -40.93 50.43
C MET A 1 -40.91 -39.78 50.33
N PRO A 2 -41.26 -38.48 50.46
CA PRO A 2 -42.55 -37.78 50.29
C PRO A 2 -42.50 -36.70 49.16
N LYS A 3 -43.60 -36.45 48.43
CA LYS A 3 -44.51 -35.26 48.44
C LYS A 3 -44.04 -33.97 47.73
N GLY A 4 -44.91 -33.47 46.83
CA GLY A 4 -45.03 -32.04 46.45
C GLY A 4 -45.62 -31.86 45.03
N LYS A 5 -46.94 -31.95 44.82
CA LYS A 5 -47.92 -30.82 44.65
C LYS A 5 -47.50 -29.80 43.57
N SER A 6 -48.09 -29.84 42.37
CA SER A 6 -49.36 -29.20 41.94
C SER A 6 -49.26 -27.69 41.70
N GLY A 7 -49.51 -27.25 40.46
CA GLY A 7 -49.68 -25.84 40.11
C GLY A 7 -50.01 -25.68 38.62
N ASN A 8 -51.30 -25.70 38.33
CA ASN A 8 -51.93 -25.55 37.02
C ASN A 8 -52.25 -24.05 36.83
N GLU A 9 -51.91 -23.43 35.68
CA GLU A 9 -52.69 -22.31 35.11
C GLU A 9 -52.15 -21.90 33.71
N LYS A 10 -52.99 -22.07 32.68
CA LYS A 10 -52.98 -21.37 31.38
C LYS A 10 -54.26 -20.49 31.35
N PRO A 11 -54.52 -19.70 30.29
CA PRO A 11 -53.77 -18.58 29.75
C PRO A 11 -54.68 -17.32 29.65
N LYS A 12 -54.12 -16.10 29.61
CA LYS A 12 -54.90 -14.91 29.22
C LYS A 12 -54.48 -14.39 27.85
N LYS A 13 -55.41 -14.57 26.91
CA LYS A 13 -55.53 -13.85 25.64
C LYS A 13 -55.81 -12.37 25.91
N SER A 14 -55.18 -11.49 25.13
CA SER A 14 -55.85 -10.30 24.61
C SER A 14 -55.15 -9.84 23.33
N ALA A 15 -55.93 -9.79 22.26
CA ALA A 15 -55.57 -9.23 20.96
C ALA A 15 -56.50 -7.99 20.72
N PRO A 16 -56.50 -7.35 19.54
CA PRO A 16 -56.09 -5.96 19.36
C PRO A 16 -57.28 -5.00 19.14
N LYS A 17 -57.03 -3.69 19.17
CA LYS A 17 -57.99 -2.67 18.68
C LYS A 17 -57.52 -2.06 17.35
N LYS A 18 -58.38 -2.25 16.35
CA LYS A 18 -58.52 -1.55 15.05
C LYS A 18 -58.51 -0.03 15.21
N ALA A 19 -57.76 0.72 14.40
CA ALA A 19 -58.06 1.22 13.04
C ALA A 19 -59.02 2.42 12.98
N VAL A 20 -58.52 3.55 12.47
CA VAL A 20 -59.31 4.52 11.70
C VAL A 20 -58.48 4.91 10.48
N GLU A 21 -59.10 4.69 9.33
CA GLU A 21 -58.66 4.95 7.96
C GLU A 21 -59.40 6.20 7.47
N LYS A 22 -58.74 7.09 6.73
CA LYS A 22 -59.39 8.02 5.79
C LYS A 22 -58.42 8.48 4.69
N THR A 23 -58.39 7.67 3.64
CA THR A 23 -58.61 7.99 2.21
C THR A 23 -58.21 9.36 1.63
N GLU A 24 -57.30 9.28 0.64
CA GLU A 24 -57.28 9.90 -0.70
C GLU A 24 -57.29 11.43 -0.90
N LYS A 25 -56.27 11.93 -1.62
CA LYS A 25 -56.41 12.24 -3.06
C LYS A 25 -55.08 12.50 -3.76
N MET A 26 -54.95 11.92 -4.96
CA MET A 26 -54.00 12.27 -6.01
C MET A 26 -54.25 13.69 -6.51
N GLU A 27 -53.20 14.41 -6.90
CA GLU A 27 -53.17 15.12 -8.19
C GLU A 27 -51.74 15.41 -8.63
N ALA A 28 -51.57 15.45 -9.95
CA ALA A 28 -50.31 15.44 -10.66
C ALA A 28 -49.97 16.83 -11.24
N ALA A 29 -48.71 16.93 -11.67
CA ALA A 29 -48.22 17.69 -12.82
C ALA A 29 -47.82 19.17 -12.69
N SER A 30 -46.90 19.50 -13.61
CA SER A 30 -46.36 20.80 -14.03
C SER A 30 -45.15 21.28 -13.23
N SER A 31 -43.91 21.14 -13.71
CA SER A 31 -43.32 21.84 -14.89
C SER A 31 -43.46 23.36 -14.78
N ALA A 32 -42.36 24.04 -14.45
CA ALA A 32 -42.06 25.38 -14.93
C ALA A 32 -40.60 25.73 -14.59
N GLU A 33 -39.77 25.75 -15.63
CA GLU A 33 -38.51 26.49 -15.67
C GLU A 33 -38.79 27.97 -15.35
N GLN A 34 -37.98 28.58 -14.50
CA GLN A 34 -37.78 30.02 -14.52
C GLN A 34 -36.29 30.34 -14.36
N LYS A 35 -35.67 30.59 -15.51
CA LYS A 35 -34.47 31.41 -15.64
C LYS A 35 -34.76 32.80 -15.08
N VAL A 36 -33.92 33.27 -14.17
CA VAL A 36 -33.77 34.70 -13.89
C VAL A 36 -32.27 34.99 -13.78
N ASP A 37 -31.80 35.79 -14.74
CA ASP A 37 -30.44 36.35 -14.82
C ASP A 37 -30.14 37.32 -13.64
N PRO A 38 -28.85 37.56 -13.34
CA PRO A 38 -28.42 38.11 -12.06
C PRO A 38 -28.44 39.64 -12.02
N PRO A 39 -28.57 40.27 -10.84
CA PRO A 39 -28.30 41.69 -10.71
C PRO A 39 -26.80 41.93 -10.49
N LYS A 40 -26.22 42.71 -11.40
CA LYS A 40 -25.02 43.50 -11.12
C LYS A 40 -25.35 44.57 -10.08
N SER A 41 -24.55 44.71 -9.03
CA SER A 41 -24.27 46.03 -8.47
C SER A 41 -22.93 46.06 -7.72
N SER A 42 -22.09 46.97 -8.20
CA SER A 42 -21.02 47.63 -7.48
C SER A 42 -21.49 48.28 -6.17
N ALA A 43 -20.68 48.24 -5.11
CA ALA A 43 -20.30 49.42 -4.32
C ALA A 43 -19.28 49.10 -3.21
N LYS A 44 -18.27 49.96 -3.14
CA LYS A 44 -17.33 50.21 -2.04
C LYS A 44 -18.04 50.42 -0.69
N ALA A 45 -17.43 49.95 0.42
CA ALA A 45 -16.68 50.79 1.38
C ALA A 45 -16.65 50.23 2.82
N LYS A 46 -15.42 50.22 3.39
CA LYS A 46 -15.02 50.50 4.79
C LYS A 46 -15.50 49.59 5.95
N SER A 47 -14.53 48.95 6.62
CA SER A 47 -14.18 49.21 8.04
C SER A 47 -12.96 48.38 8.49
N GLU A 48 -11.99 49.05 9.12
CA GLU A 48 -10.84 48.56 9.91
C GLU A 48 -11.29 47.77 11.17
N PRO A 49 -10.41 47.39 12.14
CA PRO A 49 -9.03 46.88 12.11
C PRO A 49 -8.88 45.55 12.90
N GLY A 50 -7.74 44.86 12.74
CA GLY A 50 -7.15 44.06 13.83
C GLY A 50 -6.89 42.58 13.53
N CYS A 51 -5.63 42.24 13.28
CA CYS A 51 -4.90 41.22 14.04
C CYS A 51 -3.42 41.21 13.60
N ASP A 52 -2.69 42.29 13.91
CA ASP A 52 -1.22 42.26 13.94
C ASP A 52 -0.78 41.52 15.21
N ARG A 53 -0.75 40.19 15.16
CA ARG A 53 -0.15 39.40 16.25
C ARG A 53 0.57 38.13 15.83
N GLU A 54 0.53 37.74 14.56
CA GLU A 54 1.23 36.53 14.08
C GLU A 54 2.47 36.83 13.23
N GLN A 55 2.68 38.07 12.78
CA GLN A 55 3.89 38.46 12.04
C GLN A 55 5.02 38.98 12.94
N LEU A 56 4.78 39.12 14.25
CA LEU A 56 5.75 39.65 15.20
C LEU A 56 6.56 38.57 15.96
N ASP A 57 6.20 37.30 15.80
CA ASP A 57 6.92 36.17 16.40
C ASP A 57 7.90 35.47 15.43
N ALA A 58 7.75 35.67 14.12
CA ALA A 58 8.71 35.14 13.12
C ALA A 58 9.99 35.98 13.00
N GLN A 59 9.98 37.26 13.42
CA GLN A 59 11.15 38.14 13.38
C GLN A 59 11.92 38.23 14.70
N LYS A 60 11.47 37.58 15.77
CA LYS A 60 12.18 37.55 17.06
C LYS A 60 13.03 36.30 17.32
N LEU A 61 13.00 35.32 16.41
CA LEU A 61 13.88 34.14 16.49
C LEU A 61 15.24 34.31 15.76
N VAL A 62 15.49 35.46 15.12
CA VAL A 62 16.74 35.74 14.38
C VAL A 62 17.72 36.61 15.19
N ALA A 63 17.37 37.00 16.43
CA ALA A 63 18.15 37.97 17.23
C ALA A 63 18.57 37.46 18.61
N ALA A 64 18.75 36.15 18.78
CA ALA A 64 19.40 35.58 19.97
C ALA A 64 20.56 34.70 19.51
N GLY A 65 21.78 35.24 19.58
CA GLY A 65 23.02 34.55 19.24
C GLY A 65 23.30 33.38 20.18
N GLY A 66 22.70 32.23 19.88
CA GLY A 66 23.20 30.93 20.30
C GLY A 66 23.98 30.33 19.15
N GLU A 67 25.27 30.08 19.35
CA GLU A 67 26.02 29.13 18.52
C GLU A 67 25.31 27.78 18.58
N ILE A 68 24.60 27.44 17.51
CA ILE A 68 24.26 26.04 17.23
C ILE A 68 25.48 25.50 16.50
N THR A 69 26.39 24.91 17.28
CA THR A 69 27.37 23.98 16.73
C THR A 69 26.59 22.81 16.16
N TYR A 70 26.48 22.76 14.84
CA TYR A 70 26.18 21.52 14.15
C TYR A 70 27.45 20.67 14.24
N GLU A 71 27.57 19.88 15.31
CA GLU A 71 28.34 18.63 15.23
C GLU A 71 27.53 17.69 14.32
N SER A 72 27.66 17.91 13.02
CA SER A 72 27.23 16.98 11.99
C SER A 72 28.42 16.11 11.63
N ASP A 73 28.81 15.24 12.55
CA ASP A 73 29.76 14.15 12.31
C ASP A 73 29.10 12.83 12.78
N GLU A 74 28.03 12.44 12.09
CA GLU A 74 27.72 11.02 11.95
C GLU A 74 27.64 10.73 10.46
N TYR A 75 28.83 10.50 9.90
CA TYR A 75 28.98 9.83 8.62
C TYR A 75 28.39 8.43 8.78
N ILE A 76 27.29 8.15 8.09
CA ILE A 76 26.97 6.76 7.75
C ILE A 76 28.00 6.38 6.70
N GLU A 77 29.09 5.77 7.14
CA GLU A 77 30.02 5.08 6.26
C GLU A 77 29.23 4.05 5.44
N LEU A 78 29.08 4.31 4.15
CA LEU A 78 28.60 3.37 3.14
C LEU A 78 29.65 2.26 2.86
N GLU A 79 30.45 1.87 3.85
CA GLU A 79 31.29 0.66 3.80
C GLU A 79 30.45 -0.63 3.89
N ASP A 80 29.12 -0.51 3.98
CA ASP A 80 28.19 -1.61 4.23
C ASP A 80 27.35 -1.98 3.00
N SER A 81 27.98 -2.00 1.81
CA SER A 81 27.50 -2.86 0.74
C SER A 81 27.57 -4.32 1.23
N ARG A 82 26.46 -4.82 1.79
CA ARG A 82 26.27 -6.23 2.19
C ARG A 82 26.66 -7.19 1.05
N VAL A 83 26.63 -6.72 -0.20
CA VAL A 83 27.09 -7.40 -1.42
C VAL A 83 28.59 -7.75 -1.33
N PHE A 84 29.42 -6.80 -0.90
CA PHE A 84 30.86 -6.99 -0.80
C PHE A 84 31.22 -7.89 0.39
N LYS A 85 30.53 -7.76 1.53
CA LYS A 85 30.74 -8.64 2.70
C LYS A 85 30.30 -10.09 2.45
N MET A 86 29.32 -10.36 1.58
CA MET A 86 28.98 -11.74 1.17
C MET A 86 30.00 -12.32 0.18
N LEU A 87 30.49 -11.52 -0.77
CA LEU A 87 31.52 -11.96 -1.72
C LEU A 87 32.89 -12.18 -1.03
N GLN A 88 33.22 -11.43 0.02
CA GLN A 88 34.44 -11.61 0.82
C GLN A 88 34.56 -12.99 1.51
N GLY A 89 33.48 -13.77 1.61
CA GLY A 89 33.53 -15.16 2.09
C GLY A 89 34.07 -16.15 1.05
N MET A 90 34.11 -15.76 -0.23
CA MET A 90 34.67 -16.52 -1.34
C MET A 90 35.92 -15.78 -1.82
N GLN A 91 37.11 -16.37 -1.70
CA GLN A 91 38.32 -15.81 -2.31
C GLN A 91 38.22 -15.93 -3.84
N LEU A 92 37.44 -15.06 -4.48
CA LEU A 92 37.40 -14.90 -5.92
C LEU A 92 38.67 -14.17 -6.36
N SER A 93 39.24 -14.60 -7.47
CA SER A 93 40.25 -13.80 -8.16
C SER A 93 39.64 -12.47 -8.65
N PRO A 94 40.44 -11.41 -8.81
CA PRO A 94 39.99 -10.15 -9.38
C PRO A 94 39.25 -10.29 -10.71
N GLU A 95 39.67 -11.24 -11.55
CA GLU A 95 39.02 -11.53 -12.84
C GLU A 95 37.63 -12.15 -12.63
N GLU A 96 37.50 -13.15 -11.78
CA GLU A 96 36.20 -13.77 -11.45
C GLU A 96 35.23 -12.78 -10.81
N ALA A 97 35.73 -11.85 -9.99
CA ALA A 97 34.92 -10.79 -9.39
C ALA A 97 34.37 -9.82 -10.45
N ARG A 98 35.19 -9.43 -11.43
CA ARG A 98 34.74 -8.59 -12.55
C ARG A 98 33.72 -9.32 -13.41
N GLU A 99 33.94 -10.59 -13.71
CA GLU A 99 32.98 -11.39 -14.48
C GLU A 99 31.65 -11.55 -13.72
N ALA A 100 31.70 -11.77 -12.41
CA ALA A 100 30.50 -11.84 -11.57
C ALA A 100 29.70 -10.54 -11.60
N ALA A 101 30.36 -9.39 -11.51
CA ALA A 101 29.71 -8.09 -11.62
C ALA A 101 29.04 -7.88 -12.98
N VAL A 102 29.68 -8.30 -14.07
CA VAL A 102 29.08 -8.26 -15.42
C VAL A 102 27.88 -9.20 -15.53
N ARG A 103 27.97 -10.44 -15.00
CA ARG A 103 26.85 -11.39 -14.99
C ARG A 103 25.65 -10.85 -14.21
N GLN A 104 25.88 -10.34 -13.00
CA GLN A 104 24.87 -9.69 -12.18
C GLN A 104 24.22 -8.52 -12.92
N ARG A 105 25.01 -7.69 -13.60
CA ARG A 105 24.48 -6.57 -14.37
C ARG A 105 23.59 -7.03 -15.53
N ASN A 106 24.02 -8.04 -16.28
CA ASN A 106 23.23 -8.59 -17.38
C ASN A 106 21.91 -9.18 -16.87
N LEU A 107 21.95 -9.94 -15.77
CA LEU A 107 20.76 -10.49 -15.13
C LEU A 107 19.80 -9.39 -14.68
N LEU A 108 20.32 -8.29 -14.13
CA LEU A 108 19.53 -7.12 -13.74
C LEU A 108 18.86 -6.44 -14.94
N ILE A 109 19.57 -6.28 -16.06
CA ILE A 109 19.02 -5.69 -17.30
C ILE A 109 17.92 -6.58 -17.88
N GLU A 110 18.16 -7.88 -18.00
CA GLU A 110 17.17 -8.85 -18.50
C GLU A 110 15.92 -8.85 -17.62
N SER A 111 16.10 -8.89 -16.30
CA SER A 111 15.00 -8.86 -15.34
C SER A 111 14.23 -7.55 -15.36
N TRP A 112 14.92 -6.43 -15.57
CA TRP A 112 14.27 -5.13 -15.77
C TRP A 112 13.39 -5.15 -17.03
N ASN A 113 13.91 -5.64 -18.16
CA ASN A 113 13.17 -5.68 -19.44
C ASN A 113 11.94 -6.58 -19.33
N THR A 114 12.08 -7.77 -18.75
CA THR A 114 10.95 -8.69 -18.56
C THR A 114 9.88 -8.11 -17.63
N ARG A 115 10.29 -7.42 -16.55
CA ARG A 115 9.33 -6.75 -15.65
C ARG A 115 8.60 -5.60 -16.36
N ASP A 116 9.32 -4.79 -17.14
CA ASP A 116 8.75 -3.70 -17.92
C ASP A 116 7.71 -4.19 -18.94
N GLU A 117 8.01 -5.28 -19.66
CA GLU A 117 7.06 -5.95 -20.55
C GLU A 117 5.84 -6.50 -19.81
N LEU A 118 6.05 -7.21 -18.71
CA LEU A 118 4.98 -7.73 -17.86
C LEU A 118 4.06 -6.60 -17.37
N TYR A 119 4.63 -5.48 -16.93
CA TYR A 119 3.86 -4.34 -16.44
C TYR A 119 3.07 -3.66 -17.55
N ARG A 120 3.61 -3.57 -18.77
CA ARG A 120 2.83 -3.10 -19.93
C ARG A 120 1.66 -4.04 -20.25
N GLU A 121 1.84 -5.35 -20.11
CA GLU A 121 0.76 -6.32 -20.32
C GLU A 121 -0.33 -6.17 -19.27
N LEU A 122 0.05 -6.08 -17.99
CA LEU A 122 -0.90 -6.00 -16.88
C LEU A 122 -1.60 -4.64 -16.81
N PHE A 123 -0.85 -3.54 -16.94
CA PHE A 123 -1.32 -2.19 -16.59
C PHE A 123 -1.33 -1.20 -17.76
N GLY A 124 -0.69 -1.53 -18.88
CA GLY A 124 -0.49 -0.61 -20.01
C GLY A 124 0.70 0.32 -19.79
N GLU A 125 0.72 1.45 -20.48
CA GLU A 125 1.81 2.42 -20.34
C GLU A 125 1.66 3.24 -19.06
N PRO A 126 2.74 3.45 -18.29
CA PRO A 126 2.70 4.30 -17.10
C PRO A 126 2.39 5.74 -17.51
N HIS A 127 1.51 6.38 -16.75
CA HIS A 127 1.21 7.81 -16.88
C HIS A 127 2.41 8.66 -16.44
N HIS A 128 3.03 8.31 -15.32
CA HIS A 128 4.29 8.89 -14.87
C HIS A 128 5.04 7.93 -13.93
N VAL A 129 6.30 8.24 -13.61
CA VAL A 129 7.15 7.44 -12.73
C VAL A 129 7.83 8.34 -11.69
N THR A 130 7.97 7.85 -10.45
CA THR A 130 8.57 8.60 -9.35
C THR A 130 9.49 7.72 -8.48
N PRO A 131 10.77 8.12 -8.23
CA PRO A 131 11.50 9.13 -8.99
C PRO A 131 11.63 8.71 -10.47
N GLY A 132 11.84 9.67 -11.37
CA GLY A 132 12.20 9.39 -12.76
C GLY A 132 13.67 9.71 -13.02
N PRO A 133 14.26 9.22 -14.13
CA PRO A 133 13.65 8.37 -15.16
C PRO A 133 13.53 6.88 -14.75
N TYR A 134 12.66 6.13 -15.43
CA TYR A 134 12.57 4.66 -15.36
C TYR A 134 13.18 4.07 -16.63
N ALA A 135 14.35 3.48 -16.51
CA ALA A 135 15.13 2.96 -17.63
C ALA A 135 15.92 1.72 -17.19
N PRO A 136 16.29 0.83 -18.13
CA PRO A 136 17.16 -0.28 -17.80
C PRO A 136 18.51 0.27 -17.33
N PRO A 137 19.19 -0.45 -16.42
CA PRO A 137 20.54 -0.10 -16.03
C PRO A 137 21.46 -0.07 -17.26
N PRO A 138 22.44 0.86 -17.35
CA PRO A 138 23.41 0.83 -18.43
C PRO A 138 24.22 -0.47 -18.42
N VAL A 139 24.52 -0.98 -19.62
CA VAL A 139 25.38 -2.17 -19.80
C VAL A 139 26.75 -1.91 -19.17
N LEU A 140 27.21 -2.86 -18.37
CA LEU A 140 28.53 -2.82 -17.74
C LEU A 140 29.49 -3.70 -18.54
N LYS A 141 30.62 -3.14 -18.96
CA LYS A 141 31.69 -3.90 -19.61
C LYS A 141 32.73 -4.31 -18.58
N LEU A 142 33.48 -5.37 -18.88
CA LEU A 142 34.46 -5.95 -17.96
C LEU A 142 35.56 -4.93 -17.59
N GLU A 143 36.01 -4.14 -18.58
CA GLU A 143 37.01 -3.10 -18.42
C GLU A 143 36.55 -1.89 -17.56
N ASP A 144 35.25 -1.71 -17.43
CA ASP A 144 34.65 -0.61 -16.66
C ASP A 144 34.42 -1.00 -15.18
N VAL A 145 34.67 -2.28 -14.81
CA VAL A 145 34.51 -2.77 -13.44
C VAL A 145 35.74 -2.40 -12.61
N ILE A 146 35.54 -1.46 -11.69
CA ILE A 146 36.53 -1.06 -10.69
C ILE A 146 36.32 -1.91 -9.44
N LEU A 147 37.38 -2.57 -8.97
CA LEU A 147 37.32 -3.33 -7.72
C LEU A 147 37.60 -2.41 -6.52
N PRO A 148 37.05 -2.67 -5.32
CA PRO A 148 37.27 -1.80 -4.16
C PRO A 148 38.73 -1.64 -3.72
N GLU A 149 39.59 -2.62 -4.04
CA GLU A 149 41.03 -2.51 -3.82
C GLU A 149 41.68 -1.46 -4.74
N GLU A 150 41.15 -1.29 -5.95
CA GLU A 150 41.59 -0.32 -6.96
C GLU A 150 41.00 1.08 -6.70
N GLU A 151 39.88 1.18 -5.99
CA GLU A 151 39.31 2.45 -5.52
C GLU A 151 40.19 3.10 -4.45
N LYS A 152 40.74 2.31 -3.51
CA LYS A 152 41.63 2.81 -2.45
C LYS A 152 42.93 3.41 -3.00
N GLU A 153 43.40 2.95 -4.17
CA GLU A 153 44.59 3.50 -4.84
C GLU A 153 44.34 4.81 -5.59
N ARG A 154 43.08 5.19 -5.85
CA ARG A 154 42.73 6.44 -6.55
C ARG A 154 42.79 7.70 -5.68
N GLY A 155 43.05 7.54 -4.38
CA GLY A 155 43.20 8.65 -3.44
C GLY A 155 41.85 9.22 -2.98
N GLU A 156 41.85 9.82 -1.79
CA GLU A 156 40.72 10.53 -1.15
C GLU A 156 40.32 11.83 -1.90
N THR A 157 40.23 11.80 -3.23
CA THR A 157 39.34 12.74 -3.89
C THR A 157 37.95 12.28 -3.52
N GLY A 158 37.17 13.10 -2.80
CA GLY A 158 35.77 12.86 -2.45
C GLY A 158 34.83 12.79 -3.66
N ASP A 159 35.24 12.04 -4.67
CA ASP A 159 34.49 11.65 -5.86
C ASP A 159 33.82 10.31 -5.51
N PRO A 160 32.48 10.29 -5.34
CA PRO A 160 31.74 9.23 -4.62
C PRO A 160 31.61 7.90 -5.36
N GLY A 161 32.61 7.49 -6.16
CA GLY A 161 32.46 6.40 -7.11
C GLY A 161 31.73 6.85 -8.37
N ASN A 162 31.53 5.95 -9.32
CA ASN A 162 30.79 6.27 -10.55
C ASN A 162 29.30 6.44 -10.21
N PRO A 163 28.74 7.67 -10.22
CA PRO A 163 27.35 7.91 -9.82
C PRO A 163 26.32 7.17 -10.68
N ASN A 164 26.71 6.66 -11.86
CA ASN A 164 25.84 5.84 -12.71
C ASN A 164 25.68 4.37 -12.25
N LEU A 165 26.47 3.90 -11.28
CA LEU A 165 26.30 2.59 -10.64
C LEU A 165 25.40 2.67 -9.40
N ASP A 166 25.26 3.87 -8.83
CA ASP A 166 24.60 4.14 -7.55
C ASP A 166 23.11 4.49 -7.68
N GLU A 167 22.62 4.75 -8.90
CA GLU A 167 21.20 5.02 -9.17
C GLU A 167 20.37 3.72 -9.20
N GLN A 168 20.35 2.99 -8.08
CA GLN A 168 19.42 1.89 -7.84
C GLN A 168 18.19 2.42 -7.12
N HIS A 169 17.37 3.17 -7.83
CA HIS A 169 16.18 3.76 -7.24
C HIS A 169 15.02 2.77 -7.30
N LEU A 170 14.36 2.57 -6.16
CA LEU A 170 13.00 2.02 -6.15
C LEU A 170 12.09 3.02 -6.88
N ASN A 171 11.65 2.66 -8.08
CA ASN A 171 10.70 3.45 -8.83
C ASN A 171 9.27 3.06 -8.45
N ILE A 172 8.36 4.03 -8.45
CA ILE A 172 6.92 3.80 -8.40
C ILE A 172 6.35 4.20 -9.76
N LEU A 173 5.81 3.23 -10.49
CA LEU A 173 5.10 3.46 -11.74
C LEU A 173 3.65 3.77 -11.43
N VAL A 174 3.14 4.84 -12.05
CA VAL A 174 1.79 5.35 -11.80
C VAL A 174 0.98 5.24 -13.08
N TYR A 175 -0.15 4.56 -13.01
CA TYR A 175 -1.07 4.34 -14.12
C TYR A 175 -2.36 5.10 -13.89
N ALA A 176 -2.78 5.87 -14.90
CA ALA A 176 -4.01 6.65 -14.84
C ALA A 176 -5.24 5.75 -15.01
N PRO A 177 -6.41 6.17 -14.51
CA PRO A 177 -7.66 5.45 -14.70
C PRO A 177 -8.00 5.21 -16.18
N ASP A 178 -8.59 4.05 -16.47
CA ASP A 178 -9.15 3.69 -17.76
C ASP A 178 -10.57 3.12 -17.59
N PRO A 179 -11.34 2.87 -18.67
CA PRO A 179 -12.72 2.35 -18.58
C PRO A 179 -12.88 1.03 -17.82
N THR A 180 -11.84 0.22 -17.73
CA THR A 180 -11.81 -1.06 -16.99
C THR A 180 -11.25 -0.92 -15.58
N ARG A 181 -10.38 0.06 -15.36
CA ARG A 181 -9.80 0.40 -14.05
C ARG A 181 -10.09 1.85 -13.71
N PRO A 182 -11.26 2.17 -13.11
CA PRO A 182 -11.66 3.54 -12.80
C PRO A 182 -10.97 4.07 -11.52
N TYR A 183 -9.67 3.86 -11.39
CA TYR A 183 -8.84 4.24 -10.25
C TYR A 183 -7.37 4.40 -10.70
N TRP A 184 -6.61 5.13 -9.90
CA TRP A 184 -5.17 5.27 -10.06
C TRP A 184 -4.47 4.05 -9.48
N THR A 185 -3.51 3.51 -10.22
CA THR A 185 -2.71 2.36 -9.79
C THR A 185 -1.25 2.76 -9.63
N TYR A 186 -0.67 2.45 -8.48
CA TYR A 186 0.74 2.69 -8.17
C TYR A 186 1.39 1.35 -7.94
N VAL A 187 2.52 1.08 -8.57
CA VAL A 187 3.23 -0.21 -8.45
C VAL A 187 4.71 0.05 -8.22
N THR A 188 5.32 -0.63 -7.25
CA THR A 188 6.76 -0.60 -7.06
C THR A 188 7.46 -1.32 -8.22
N ALA A 189 8.62 -0.82 -8.64
CA ALA A 189 9.55 -1.51 -9.50
C ALA A 189 10.93 -1.42 -8.85
N GLY A 190 11.37 -2.53 -8.27
CA GLY A 190 12.68 -2.61 -7.65
C GLY A 190 12.76 -3.63 -6.53
N LEU A 191 11.66 -4.00 -5.87
CA LEU A 191 11.72 -5.01 -4.81
C LEU A 191 12.06 -6.40 -5.36
N SER A 192 11.60 -6.69 -6.59
CA SER A 192 11.90 -7.91 -7.33
C SER A 192 13.23 -7.87 -8.09
N SER A 193 13.97 -6.76 -8.09
CA SER A 193 15.21 -6.68 -8.84
C SER A 193 16.30 -7.57 -8.20
N PRO A 194 17.12 -8.28 -9.01
CA PRO A 194 18.21 -9.14 -8.53
C PRO A 194 19.43 -8.36 -8.03
N TRP A 195 19.25 -7.42 -7.09
CA TRP A 195 20.32 -6.52 -6.62
C TRP A 195 21.56 -7.25 -6.11
N LEU A 196 21.39 -8.46 -5.57
CA LEU A 196 22.45 -9.27 -4.96
C LEU A 196 22.70 -10.60 -5.68
N GLN A 197 22.00 -10.86 -6.80
CA GLN A 197 22.00 -12.15 -7.46
C GLN A 197 22.82 -12.04 -8.75
N ASP A 198 23.84 -12.89 -8.90
CA ASP A 198 24.63 -13.01 -10.13
C ASP A 198 24.21 -14.21 -11.00
N ALA A 199 23.25 -15.00 -10.52
CA ALA A 199 22.63 -16.13 -11.20
C ALA A 199 21.13 -16.24 -10.84
N PRO A 200 20.32 -16.89 -11.69
CA PRO A 200 18.92 -17.17 -11.38
C PRO A 200 18.74 -17.96 -10.09
N ALA A 201 17.70 -17.64 -9.33
CA ALA A 201 17.28 -18.37 -8.15
C ALA A 201 15.77 -18.69 -8.21
N GLU A 202 15.26 -19.41 -7.20
CA GLU A 202 13.82 -19.65 -7.08
C GLU A 202 13.03 -18.35 -6.88
N VAL A 203 13.58 -17.44 -6.06
CA VAL A 203 12.99 -16.16 -5.71
C VAL A 203 13.94 -15.04 -6.16
N THR A 204 13.41 -14.03 -6.83
CA THR A 204 14.21 -12.86 -7.23
C THR A 204 14.09 -11.70 -6.25
N GLY A 205 15.20 -11.02 -5.96
CA GLY A 205 15.24 -9.88 -5.04
C GLY A 205 14.62 -10.23 -3.70
N PHE A 206 13.62 -9.45 -3.28
CA PHE A 206 12.82 -9.66 -2.07
C PHE A 206 11.57 -10.52 -2.31
N GLY A 207 11.41 -11.09 -3.50
CA GLY A 207 10.33 -12.01 -3.86
C GLY A 207 8.96 -11.35 -3.97
N CYS A 208 8.88 -10.03 -4.00
CA CYS A 208 7.61 -9.33 -4.14
C CYS A 208 7.73 -7.99 -4.85
N GLU A 209 6.57 -7.48 -5.28
CA GLU A 209 6.31 -6.08 -5.58
C GLU A 209 4.98 -5.69 -4.90
N ILE A 210 4.79 -4.41 -4.61
CA ILE A 210 3.63 -3.89 -3.91
C ILE A 210 2.91 -2.87 -4.77
N MET A 211 1.58 -2.93 -4.78
CA MET A 211 0.74 -1.95 -5.43
C MET A 211 -0.27 -1.31 -4.49
N ILE A 212 -0.74 -0.12 -4.87
CA ILE A 212 -1.86 0.59 -4.24
C ILE A 212 -2.82 1.02 -5.35
N LYS A 213 -4.13 0.89 -5.09
CA LYS A 213 -5.18 1.51 -5.90
C LYS A 213 -5.75 2.71 -5.13
N ALA A 214 -5.87 3.86 -5.77
CA ALA A 214 -6.41 5.08 -5.17
C ALA A 214 -7.48 5.73 -6.06
N LYS A 215 -8.41 6.48 -5.45
CA LYS A 215 -9.42 7.23 -6.22
C LYS A 215 -8.84 8.39 -7.03
N GLU A 216 -7.80 9.04 -6.51
CA GLU A 216 -7.20 10.26 -7.07
C GLU A 216 -5.68 10.13 -7.16
N ASP A 217 -5.06 10.89 -8.07
CA ASP A 217 -3.60 11.00 -8.16
C ASP A 217 -3.08 11.83 -6.99
N MET A 218 -2.48 11.18 -6.00
CA MET A 218 -2.15 11.80 -4.72
C MET A 218 -0.81 11.28 -4.19
N PRO A 219 0.03 12.16 -3.60
CA PRO A 219 1.40 11.82 -3.21
C PRO A 219 1.50 10.82 -2.05
N TRP A 220 0.42 10.58 -1.29
CA TRP A 220 0.44 9.65 -0.16
C TRP A 220 0.69 8.21 -0.61
N ALA A 221 0.14 7.78 -1.75
CA ALA A 221 0.25 6.40 -2.22
C ALA A 221 1.71 6.00 -2.53
N PRO A 222 2.47 6.76 -3.35
CA PRO A 222 3.87 6.45 -3.58
C PRO A 222 4.74 6.67 -2.32
N GLN A 223 4.34 7.51 -1.37
CA GLN A 223 5.03 7.64 -0.08
C GLN A 223 4.87 6.36 0.77
N ILE A 224 3.65 5.84 0.89
CA ILE A 224 3.38 4.59 1.60
C ILE A 224 4.14 3.42 0.96
N LEU A 225 4.14 3.30 -0.37
CA LEU A 225 4.89 2.24 -1.05
C LEU A 225 6.39 2.30 -0.73
N ARG A 226 6.97 3.50 -0.67
CA ARG A 226 8.37 3.67 -0.26
C ARG A 226 8.61 3.31 1.21
N THR A 227 7.69 3.66 2.10
CA THR A 227 7.77 3.27 3.52
C THR A 227 7.71 1.75 3.67
N LEU A 228 6.81 1.08 2.95
CA LEU A 228 6.71 -0.39 2.95
C LEU A 228 7.96 -1.04 2.36
N ALA A 229 8.49 -0.50 1.27
CA ALA A 229 9.73 -0.99 0.68
C ALA A 229 10.93 -0.77 1.62
N PHE A 230 11.02 0.38 2.28
CA PHE A 230 12.04 0.64 3.30
C PHE A 230 11.95 -0.37 4.45
N TYR A 231 10.74 -0.72 4.88
CA TYR A 231 10.55 -1.76 5.89
C TYR A 231 11.07 -3.13 5.43
N ILE A 232 10.74 -3.56 4.21
CA ILE A 232 11.23 -4.82 3.61
C ILE A 232 12.76 -4.82 3.54
N LEU A 233 13.36 -3.74 3.02
CA LEU A 233 14.80 -3.60 2.83
C LEU A 233 15.58 -3.68 4.14
N ASN A 234 15.06 -3.08 5.22
CA ASN A 234 15.76 -3.01 6.50
C ASN A 234 15.54 -4.23 7.40
N HIS A 235 14.35 -4.84 7.35
CA HIS A 235 14.01 -5.95 8.24
C HIS A 235 14.16 -7.33 7.60
N ALA A 236 14.64 -7.42 6.34
CA ALA A 236 14.81 -8.66 5.59
C ALA A 236 13.56 -9.57 5.60
N GLY A 237 12.39 -8.95 5.77
CA GLY A 237 11.10 -9.63 5.81
C GLY A 237 10.37 -9.44 4.49
N THR A 238 9.62 -10.45 4.06
CA THR A 238 8.69 -10.31 2.94
C THR A 238 7.34 -9.83 3.45
N LEU A 239 6.64 -9.03 2.66
CA LEU A 239 5.21 -8.81 2.88
C LEU A 239 4.45 -9.91 2.15
N SER A 240 3.59 -10.61 2.87
CA SER A 240 2.76 -11.67 2.31
C SER A 240 1.27 -11.35 2.52
N PRO A 241 0.40 -11.93 1.68
CA PRO A 241 -1.04 -11.82 1.85
C PRO A 241 -1.48 -12.25 3.25
N GLY A 242 -2.31 -11.42 3.88
CA GLY A 242 -2.76 -11.64 5.25
C GLY A 242 -2.10 -10.73 6.28
N VAL A 243 -0.92 -10.17 5.97
CA VAL A 243 -0.23 -9.20 6.85
C VAL A 243 -1.10 -7.95 7.04
N ARG A 244 -1.14 -7.45 8.28
CA ARG A 244 -1.84 -6.22 8.69
C ARG A 244 -0.84 -5.33 9.42
N ILE A 245 -0.78 -4.06 9.04
CA ILE A 245 0.26 -3.10 9.43
C ILE A 245 -0.41 -1.86 10.03
N ASP A 246 0.07 -1.45 11.19
CA ASP A 246 -0.23 -0.13 11.77
C ASP A 246 0.68 0.92 11.15
N LEU A 247 0.12 2.02 10.65
CA LEU A 247 0.92 3.14 10.15
C LEU A 247 1.34 4.09 11.28
N ASN A 248 0.87 3.87 12.51
CA ASN A 248 1.07 4.75 13.66
C ASN A 248 0.59 6.20 13.41
N GLY A 249 -0.36 6.36 12.50
CA GLY A 249 -0.89 7.66 12.08
C GLY A 249 -1.78 7.53 10.84
N PRO A 250 -2.43 8.63 10.44
CA PRO A 250 -3.26 8.64 9.24
C PRO A 250 -2.46 8.34 7.97
N ILE A 251 -3.07 7.64 7.00
CA ILE A 251 -2.45 7.25 5.73
C ILE A 251 -1.95 8.44 4.90
N ILE A 252 -2.60 9.60 5.06
CA ILE A 252 -2.08 10.90 4.65
C ILE A 252 -1.53 11.59 5.91
N PRO A 253 -0.20 11.73 6.06
CA PRO A 253 0.39 12.37 7.22
C PRO A 253 -0.18 13.78 7.47
N GLY A 254 -0.49 14.09 8.73
CA GLY A 254 -1.04 15.39 9.13
C GLY A 254 -2.50 15.66 8.72
N SER A 255 -3.19 14.69 8.12
CA SER A 255 -4.61 14.80 7.77
C SER A 255 -5.55 14.26 8.86
N ASN A 256 -6.86 14.45 8.66
CA ASN A 256 -7.91 13.83 9.47
C ASN A 256 -8.41 12.49 8.88
N SER A 257 -7.62 11.84 8.01
CA SER A 257 -7.97 10.51 7.48
C SER A 257 -8.20 9.53 8.62
N LYS A 258 -9.30 8.79 8.58
CA LYS A 258 -9.57 7.70 9.53
C LYS A 258 -8.80 6.41 9.18
N LEU A 259 -8.27 6.31 7.97
CA LEU A 259 -7.42 5.19 7.57
C LEU A 259 -6.04 5.40 8.18
N SER A 260 -5.63 4.47 9.03
CA SER A 260 -4.34 4.47 9.74
C SER A 260 -3.68 3.10 9.77
N ASN A 261 -4.26 2.14 9.04
CA ASN A 261 -3.80 0.76 8.97
C ASN A 261 -3.83 0.32 7.51
N ILE A 262 -3.04 -0.69 7.19
CA ILE A 262 -3.00 -1.33 5.87
C ILE A 262 -3.09 -2.83 6.06
N PHE A 263 -3.70 -3.54 5.12
CA PHE A 263 -3.47 -4.97 4.97
C PHE A 263 -2.97 -5.30 3.57
N ILE A 264 -2.24 -6.41 3.48
CA ILE A 264 -1.66 -6.93 2.24
C ILE A 264 -2.52 -8.07 1.71
N TRP A 265 -2.82 -8.04 0.41
CA TRP A 265 -3.66 -9.03 -0.26
C TRP A 265 -3.24 -9.30 -1.71
N TYR A 266 -3.95 -10.19 -2.39
CA TYR A 266 -3.80 -10.43 -3.83
C TYR A 266 -4.59 -9.40 -4.64
N PRO A 267 -4.00 -8.74 -5.64
CA PRO A 267 -4.71 -7.80 -6.51
C PRO A 267 -5.62 -8.54 -7.52
N ASP A 268 -6.77 -7.96 -7.82
CA ASP A 268 -7.66 -8.50 -8.88
C ASP A 268 -7.12 -8.27 -10.29
N ASP A 269 -6.25 -7.27 -10.47
CA ASP A 269 -5.72 -6.87 -11.78
C ASP A 269 -4.51 -7.71 -12.22
N ALA A 270 -3.98 -8.52 -11.30
CA ALA A 270 -2.85 -9.41 -11.55
C ALA A 270 -3.24 -10.80 -11.04
N PRO A 271 -3.98 -11.59 -11.84
CA PRO A 271 -4.65 -12.80 -11.38
C PRO A 271 -3.68 -13.92 -11.01
N ASP A 272 -2.47 -13.90 -11.56
CA ASP A 272 -1.42 -14.83 -11.15
C ASP A 272 -0.81 -14.38 -9.83
N CYS A 273 -0.76 -15.30 -8.87
CA CYS A 273 -0.16 -15.03 -7.56
C CYS A 273 1.38 -14.94 -7.61
N TRP A 274 1.98 -15.38 -8.72
CA TRP A 274 3.43 -15.53 -8.86
C TRP A 274 3.86 -15.35 -10.32
N TYR A 275 4.79 -14.43 -10.54
CA TYR A 275 5.37 -14.11 -11.85
C TYR A 275 6.85 -14.48 -11.87
N TYR A 276 7.42 -14.65 -13.07
CA TYR A 276 8.82 -15.02 -13.25
C TYR A 276 9.59 -13.95 -14.02
N LEU A 277 10.77 -13.61 -13.50
CA LEU A 277 11.83 -12.90 -14.19
C LEU A 277 12.97 -13.89 -14.50
N PRO A 278 13.89 -13.56 -15.43
CA PRO A 278 15.11 -14.33 -15.66
C PRO A 278 15.91 -14.64 -14.37
N SER A 279 15.84 -13.75 -13.38
CA SER A 279 16.46 -13.91 -12.07
C SER A 279 15.72 -14.79 -11.06
N GLY A 280 14.46 -15.12 -11.30
CA GLY A 280 13.62 -15.89 -10.38
C GLY A 280 12.20 -15.37 -10.26
N GLY A 281 11.43 -15.95 -9.34
CA GLY A 281 10.02 -15.63 -9.16
C GLY A 281 9.73 -14.52 -8.13
N PHE A 282 8.61 -13.83 -8.28
CA PHE A 282 8.10 -12.86 -7.31
C PHE A 282 6.56 -12.80 -7.28
N GLY A 283 5.99 -12.43 -6.14
CA GLY A 283 4.55 -12.17 -6.00
C GLY A 283 4.23 -10.68 -6.13
N LEU A 284 3.11 -10.34 -6.78
CA LEU A 284 2.59 -8.97 -6.78
C LEU A 284 1.44 -8.86 -5.77
N PHE A 285 1.58 -7.97 -4.79
CA PHE A 285 0.59 -7.81 -3.71
C PHE A 285 0.03 -6.41 -3.65
N ILE A 286 -1.21 -6.27 -3.19
CA ILE A 286 -1.85 -4.97 -2.98
C ILE A 286 -1.88 -4.59 -1.51
N ALA A 287 -1.55 -3.34 -1.23
CA ALA A 287 -1.74 -2.68 0.06
C ALA A 287 -3.07 -1.89 0.06
N ILE A 288 -3.96 -2.22 0.99
CA ILE A 288 -5.30 -1.62 1.10
C ILE A 288 -5.44 -0.91 2.44
N GLY A 289 -5.79 0.38 2.41
CA GLY A 289 -5.97 1.22 3.59
C GLY A 289 -7.27 0.91 4.33
N ILE A 290 -7.18 0.71 5.65
CA ILE A 290 -8.30 0.41 6.55
C ILE A 290 -8.26 1.26 7.84
N THR A 291 -9.42 1.38 8.47
CA THR A 291 -9.55 2.02 9.80
C THR A 291 -9.11 1.07 10.92
N PRO A 292 -8.85 1.59 12.14
CA PRO A 292 -8.61 0.75 13.31
C PRO A 292 -9.74 -0.25 13.60
N ASP A 293 -11.01 0.16 13.47
CA ASP A 293 -12.16 -0.73 13.73
C ASP A 293 -12.24 -1.88 12.70
N GLU A 294 -11.89 -1.56 11.45
CA GLU A 294 -11.80 -2.54 10.35
C GLU A 294 -10.70 -3.58 10.61
N ARG A 295 -9.55 -3.11 11.10
CA ARG A 295 -8.45 -3.99 11.52
C ARG A 295 -8.85 -4.84 12.72
N GLN A 296 -9.49 -4.24 13.72
CA GLN A 296 -9.95 -4.94 14.92
C GLN A 296 -10.95 -6.05 14.57
N PHE A 297 -11.86 -5.79 13.62
CA PHE A 297 -12.74 -6.83 13.10
C PHE A 297 -11.96 -7.98 12.47
N ALA A 298 -10.97 -7.70 11.62
CA ALA A 298 -10.13 -8.72 11.01
C ALA A 298 -9.34 -9.53 12.07
N GLU A 299 -8.89 -8.89 13.14
CA GLU A 299 -8.19 -9.54 14.26
C GLU A 299 -9.12 -10.35 15.16
N SER A 300 -10.41 -9.99 15.25
CA SER A 300 -11.41 -10.76 16.00
C SER A 300 -11.73 -12.13 15.39
N ILE A 301 -11.22 -12.40 14.19
CA ILE A 301 -11.43 -13.63 13.45
C ILE A 301 -10.09 -14.37 13.36
N GLU A 302 -10.01 -15.53 14.02
CA GLU A 302 -8.78 -16.33 14.17
C GLU A 302 -8.18 -16.74 12.82
N GLU A 303 -8.98 -17.30 11.91
CA GLU A 303 -8.55 -17.67 10.56
C GLU A 303 -9.28 -16.86 9.49
N TYR A 304 -8.62 -16.56 8.38
CA TYR A 304 -9.21 -15.81 7.25
C TYR A 304 -9.63 -14.37 7.59
N GLY A 305 -9.22 -13.80 8.73
CA GLY A 305 -9.62 -12.45 9.13
C GLY A 305 -9.33 -11.36 8.06
N THR A 306 -8.18 -11.43 7.39
CA THR A 306 -7.82 -10.50 6.31
C THR A 306 -8.69 -10.71 5.06
N TRP A 307 -9.01 -11.96 4.73
CA TRP A 307 -9.97 -12.27 3.67
C TRP A 307 -11.38 -11.74 4.02
N CYS A 308 -11.81 -11.89 5.28
CA CYS A 308 -13.10 -11.41 5.75
C CYS A 308 -13.22 -9.89 5.59
N ILE A 309 -12.23 -9.11 6.05
CA ILE A 309 -12.29 -7.66 5.87
C ILE A 309 -12.26 -7.27 4.39
N GLN A 310 -11.50 -7.97 3.55
CA GLN A 310 -11.53 -7.76 2.09
C GLN A 310 -12.94 -7.98 1.50
N GLN A 311 -13.64 -9.05 1.91
CA GLN A 311 -15.01 -9.30 1.45
C GLN A 311 -16.02 -8.26 1.98
N VAL A 312 -15.81 -7.75 3.19
CA VAL A 312 -16.63 -6.66 3.73
C VAL A 312 -16.43 -5.40 2.90
N LEU A 313 -15.18 -4.99 2.62
CA LEU A 313 -14.89 -3.82 1.78
C LEU A 313 -15.52 -3.94 0.38
N ARG A 314 -15.49 -5.14 -0.21
CA ARG A 314 -16.18 -5.42 -1.48
C ARG A 314 -17.68 -5.24 -1.41
N GLN A 315 -18.34 -5.83 -0.41
CA GLN A 315 -19.79 -5.71 -0.23
C GLN A 315 -20.23 -4.28 0.08
N MET A 316 -19.37 -3.49 0.69
CA MET A 316 -19.60 -2.07 0.98
C MET A 316 -19.20 -1.14 -0.18
N GLY A 317 -18.77 -1.69 -1.32
CA GLY A 317 -18.48 -0.92 -2.55
C GLY A 317 -17.15 -0.18 -2.56
N HIS A 318 -16.23 -0.48 -1.63
CA HIS A 318 -14.87 0.06 -1.63
C HIS A 318 -13.88 -0.85 -2.40
N ASP A 319 -14.16 -2.16 -2.41
CA ASP A 319 -13.31 -3.18 -3.04
C ASP A 319 -11.83 -3.03 -2.63
N GLN A 320 -10.91 -3.08 -3.59
CA GLN A 320 -9.47 -2.92 -3.39
C GLN A 320 -8.98 -1.47 -3.49
N VAL A 321 -9.87 -0.50 -3.65
CA VAL A 321 -9.51 0.91 -3.87
C VAL A 321 -9.47 1.66 -2.54
N THR A 322 -8.33 2.27 -2.24
CA THR A 322 -8.16 3.10 -1.04
C THR A 322 -8.62 4.52 -1.31
N ASP A 323 -9.67 4.93 -0.61
CA ASP A 323 -10.13 6.32 -0.53
C ASP A 323 -9.70 6.90 0.83
N PRO A 324 -8.69 7.78 0.89
CA PRO A 324 -8.17 8.28 2.16
C PRO A 324 -9.18 9.14 2.95
N TYR A 325 -10.23 9.63 2.30
CA TYR A 325 -11.24 10.48 2.93
C TYR A 325 -12.45 9.69 3.41
N ARG A 326 -12.49 8.36 3.20
CA ARG A 326 -13.62 7.54 3.63
C ARG A 326 -13.68 7.39 5.16
N GLY A 327 -14.91 7.24 5.66
CA GLY A 327 -15.15 6.81 7.03
C GLY A 327 -14.93 5.31 7.21
N THR A 328 -15.07 4.84 8.45
CA THR A 328 -15.11 3.41 8.75
C THR A 328 -16.34 2.77 8.09
N VAL A 329 -16.18 1.61 7.48
CA VAL A 329 -17.33 0.83 6.97
C VAL A 329 -18.14 0.22 8.12
N MET A 330 -17.55 0.15 9.32
CA MET A 330 -18.18 -0.48 10.50
C MET A 330 -19.41 0.27 11.01
N GLU A 331 -19.59 1.54 10.61
CA GLU A 331 -20.71 2.40 10.99
C GLU A 331 -21.71 2.63 9.84
N GLN A 332 -21.45 2.07 8.65
CA GLN A 332 -22.29 2.30 7.48
C GLN A 332 -23.56 1.44 7.50
N GLU A 333 -24.62 1.95 6.86
CA GLU A 333 -25.84 1.17 6.67
C GLU A 333 -25.56 -0.11 5.87
N GLY A 334 -26.14 -1.24 6.29
CA GLY A 334 -25.94 -2.54 5.63
C GLY A 334 -24.74 -3.35 6.14
N ILE A 335 -23.86 -2.78 6.97
CA ILE A 335 -22.69 -3.48 7.52
C ILE A 335 -23.08 -4.78 8.23
N GLY A 336 -24.16 -4.78 9.02
CA GLY A 336 -24.59 -5.97 9.76
C GLY A 336 -24.86 -7.19 8.85
N LEU A 337 -25.42 -6.96 7.66
CA LEU A 337 -25.63 -8.01 6.67
C LEU A 337 -24.31 -8.47 6.02
N ALA A 338 -23.40 -7.53 5.74
CA ALA A 338 -22.08 -7.85 5.17
C ALA A 338 -21.23 -8.68 6.15
N LEU A 339 -21.21 -8.31 7.43
CA LEU A 339 -20.52 -9.04 8.49
C LEU A 339 -21.11 -10.45 8.66
N LEU A 340 -22.43 -10.56 8.70
CA LEU A 340 -23.11 -11.85 8.84
C LEU A 340 -22.79 -12.80 7.68
N LYS A 341 -22.95 -12.33 6.44
CA LYS A 341 -22.65 -13.13 5.24
C LYS A 341 -21.20 -13.60 5.21
N THR A 342 -20.28 -12.71 5.53
CA THR A 342 -18.84 -13.01 5.49
C THR A 342 -18.45 -14.00 6.58
N LYS A 343 -18.94 -13.81 7.81
CA LYS A 343 -18.70 -14.76 8.92
C LYS A 343 -19.28 -16.13 8.62
N SER A 344 -20.54 -16.20 8.19
CA SER A 344 -21.17 -17.48 7.85
C SER A 344 -20.43 -18.21 6.74
N PHE A 345 -19.88 -17.51 5.75
CA PHE A 345 -19.06 -18.15 4.73
C PHE A 345 -17.75 -18.71 5.31
N ALA A 346 -17.05 -17.92 6.13
CA ALA A 346 -15.80 -18.36 6.76
C ALA A 346 -16.02 -19.57 7.69
N ASP A 347 -17.09 -19.56 8.48
CA ASP A 347 -17.44 -20.66 9.38
C ASP A 347 -17.78 -21.93 8.59
N ASN A 348 -18.61 -21.83 7.54
CA ASN A 348 -18.92 -22.97 6.67
C ASN A 348 -17.67 -23.54 5.98
N PHE A 349 -16.73 -22.68 5.59
CA PHE A 349 -15.48 -23.13 4.97
C PHE A 349 -14.63 -23.92 5.96
N ARG A 350 -14.50 -23.44 7.21
CA ARG A 350 -13.79 -24.16 8.27
C ARG A 350 -14.40 -25.51 8.58
N GLU A 351 -15.73 -25.58 8.72
CA GLU A 351 -16.42 -26.84 8.97
C GLU A 351 -16.13 -27.86 7.85
N ASN A 352 -16.20 -27.44 6.59
CA ASN A 352 -15.92 -28.34 5.46
C ASN A 352 -14.46 -28.80 5.39
N VAL A 353 -13.49 -27.95 5.78
CA VAL A 353 -12.08 -28.35 5.87
C VAL A 353 -11.88 -29.39 6.97
N ALA A 354 -12.49 -29.21 8.15
CA ALA A 354 -12.41 -30.15 9.26
C ALA A 354 -12.98 -31.54 8.91
N TYR A 355 -14.14 -31.59 8.25
CA TYR A 355 -14.73 -32.85 7.78
C TYR A 355 -13.93 -33.53 6.66
N GLY A 356 -13.25 -32.74 5.82
CA GLY A 356 -12.36 -33.25 4.77
C GLY A 356 -11.09 -33.91 5.32
N SER A 357 -10.53 -33.42 6.44
CA SER A 357 -9.35 -34.03 7.06
C SER A 357 -9.65 -35.34 7.80
N GLU A 358 -10.83 -35.46 8.44
CA GLU A 358 -11.18 -36.67 9.20
C GLU A 358 -11.54 -37.88 8.31
N SER A 359 -11.89 -37.65 7.04
CA SER A 359 -12.31 -38.70 6.11
C SER A 359 -11.17 -39.37 5.32
N PHE A 360 -9.93 -38.88 5.48
CA PHE A 360 -8.73 -39.47 4.87
C PHE A 360 -7.88 -40.29 5.86
N GLU A 361 -8.21 -40.28 7.15
CA GLU A 361 -7.51 -41.05 8.18
C GLU A 361 -8.19 -42.40 8.54
N SER A 362 -9.23 -42.81 7.81
CA SER A 362 -9.98 -44.05 8.06
C SER A 362 -9.66 -45.20 7.11
#